data_AF-A0A419F7C3-F1
#
_entry.id   AF-A0A419F7C3-F1
#
_cell.length_a   1.000
_cell.length_b   1.000
_cell.length_c   1.000
_cell.angle_alpha   90.00
_cell.angle_beta   90.00
_cell.angle_gamma   90.00
#
_symmetry.space_group_name_H-M   'P 1'
#
loop_
_entity.id
_entity.type
_entity.pdbx_description
1 polymer ?
#
loop_
_entity_poly.entity_id
_entity_poly.type
_entity_poly.pdbx_seq_one_letter_code
_entity_poly.pdbx_strand_id
1 'polypeptide(L)'
;MKKLLVFVFFLFTIALSAQSDTAIVFLGSIDSTIVTDVRYATTNNFTGKVLYPTAKVYLRKVVAENLSKVNSYLLKNFNLRLKVFDGYRPLSVQKKMWVILPNEDYVANPAKGSRHNRGAAVDVALIDSLGNELDMGTGFDDFSKIAYTGNMDLPADVLLNRKILHESMAKFGFDPIKTEWWHFDFKGWSRFSILDVEIK
;
A
#
# COMPACT_ATOMS: atom_id res chain seq x y z
N MET A 1 -49.64 18.19 43.21
CA MET A 1 -49.65 17.12 42.18
C MET A 1 -48.37 17.26 41.37
N LYS A 2 -47.43 16.31 41.50
CA LYS A 2 -46.08 16.40 40.91
C LYS A 2 -46.14 16.15 39.40
N LYS A 3 -45.65 17.08 38.59
CA LYS A 3 -45.53 16.91 37.12
C LYS A 3 -44.35 15.99 36.83
N LEU A 4 -44.63 14.84 36.23
CA LEU A 4 -43.62 13.87 35.79
C LEU A 4 -43.03 14.36 34.46
N LEU A 5 -41.75 14.73 34.47
CA LEU A 5 -41.00 15.08 33.26
C LEU A 5 -40.45 13.78 32.65
N VAL A 6 -40.96 13.38 31.49
CA VAL A 6 -40.43 12.22 30.74
C VAL A 6 -39.33 12.74 29.81
N PHE A 7 -38.08 12.42 30.12
CA PHE A 7 -36.95 12.61 29.21
C PHE A 7 -36.92 11.46 28.21
N VAL A 8 -37.23 11.74 26.94
CA VAL A 8 -37.05 10.80 25.84
C VAL A 8 -35.59 10.87 25.41
N PHE A 9 -34.80 9.87 25.80
CA PHE A 9 -33.46 9.66 25.26
C PHE A 9 -33.58 9.09 23.84
N PHE A 10 -33.34 9.92 22.82
CA PHE A 10 -33.08 9.42 21.47
C PHE A 10 -31.69 8.80 21.44
N LEU A 11 -31.63 7.46 21.55
CA LEU A 11 -30.45 6.69 21.18
C LEU A 11 -30.26 6.78 19.67
N PHE A 12 -29.47 7.74 19.21
CA PHE A 12 -28.90 7.72 17.86
C PHE A 12 -27.92 6.56 17.79
N THR A 13 -28.43 5.38 17.41
CA THR A 13 -27.58 4.31 16.93
C THR A 13 -27.06 4.74 15.57
N ILE A 14 -25.84 5.30 15.55
CA ILE A 14 -25.08 5.38 14.31
C ILE A 14 -24.80 3.91 13.95
N ALA A 15 -25.63 3.33 13.11
CA ALA A 15 -25.32 2.09 12.45
C ALA A 15 -24.05 2.35 11.64
N LEU A 16 -22.90 2.01 12.21
CA LEU A 16 -21.67 1.83 11.46
C LEU A 16 -22.02 0.76 10.44
N SER A 17 -22.33 1.18 9.21
CA SER A 17 -22.44 0.24 8.12
C SER A 17 -21.10 -0.47 8.07
N ALA A 18 -21.09 -1.75 8.46
CA ALA A 18 -19.98 -2.63 8.23
C ALA A 18 -19.82 -2.62 6.71
N GLN A 19 -18.88 -1.81 6.22
CA GLN A 19 -18.61 -1.73 4.80
C GLN A 19 -18.29 -3.14 4.36
N SER A 20 -19.22 -3.71 3.58
CA SER A 20 -19.11 -5.08 3.08
C SER A 20 -17.73 -5.23 2.47
N ASP A 21 -17.10 -6.36 2.77
CA ASP A 21 -15.79 -6.73 2.26
C ASP A 21 -15.78 -6.56 0.73
N THR A 22 -15.31 -5.41 0.24
CA THR A 22 -15.27 -5.16 -1.21
C THR A 22 -14.18 -6.04 -1.76
N ALA A 23 -14.51 -6.91 -2.70
CA ALA A 23 -13.53 -7.68 -3.47
C ALA A 23 -12.38 -6.78 -3.97
N ILE A 24 -11.25 -7.40 -4.28
CA ILE A 24 -10.14 -6.70 -4.92
C ILE A 24 -10.57 -6.21 -6.31
N VAL A 25 -10.13 -4.99 -6.66
CA VAL A 25 -10.40 -4.34 -7.94
C VAL A 25 -9.09 -4.03 -8.65
N PHE A 26 -9.13 -3.97 -9.98
CA PHE A 26 -7.98 -3.56 -10.79
C PHE A 26 -7.74 -2.06 -10.62
N LEU A 27 -6.53 -1.66 -10.19
CA LEU A 27 -6.17 -0.27 -9.93
C LEU A 27 -6.39 0.62 -11.16
N GLY A 28 -6.06 0.15 -12.36
CA GLY A 28 -6.22 0.92 -13.59
C GLY A 28 -7.66 1.26 -13.95
N SER A 29 -8.66 0.56 -13.37
CA SER A 29 -10.08 0.92 -13.51
C SER A 29 -10.52 2.04 -12.57
N ILE A 30 -9.74 2.31 -11.52
CA ILE A 30 -9.97 3.40 -10.57
C ILE A 30 -9.17 4.64 -10.98
N ASP A 31 -7.90 4.45 -11.34
CA ASP A 31 -7.01 5.51 -11.78
C ASP A 31 -5.98 4.96 -12.78
N SER A 32 -6.21 5.23 -14.06
CA SER A 32 -5.31 4.82 -15.15
C SER A 32 -4.08 5.71 -15.29
N THR A 33 -3.97 6.80 -14.52
CA THR A 33 -2.84 7.73 -14.59
C THR A 33 -1.69 7.35 -13.66
N ILE A 34 -1.94 6.43 -12.71
CA ILE A 34 -0.93 5.82 -11.87
C ILE A 34 -0.08 4.88 -12.73
N VAL A 35 1.23 5.08 -12.68
CA VAL A 35 2.18 4.22 -13.40
C VAL A 35 2.38 2.92 -12.61
N THR A 36 2.56 1.81 -13.30
CA THR A 36 2.80 0.51 -12.68
C THR A 36 4.08 -0.11 -13.24
N ASP A 37 4.84 -0.75 -12.36
CA ASP A 37 6.03 -1.53 -12.68
C ASP A 37 5.98 -2.77 -11.79
N VAL A 38 5.07 -3.70 -12.13
CA VAL A 38 4.72 -4.82 -11.24
C VAL A 38 5.87 -5.82 -11.17
N ARG A 39 6.77 -5.63 -10.20
CA ARG A 39 8.08 -6.30 -10.12
C ARG A 39 7.98 -7.82 -10.05
N TYR A 40 6.98 -8.33 -9.35
CA TYR A 40 6.72 -9.77 -9.22
C TYR A 40 6.07 -10.40 -10.46
N ALA A 41 5.68 -9.62 -11.48
CA ALA A 41 5.34 -10.11 -12.82
C ALA A 41 6.56 -10.25 -13.75
N THR A 42 7.76 -9.96 -13.25
CA THR A 42 9.03 -10.04 -13.98
C THR A 42 10.06 -10.82 -13.16
N THR A 43 11.30 -10.95 -13.65
CA THR A 43 12.43 -11.48 -12.86
C THR A 43 13.16 -10.39 -12.06
N ASN A 44 12.80 -9.12 -12.25
CA ASN A 44 13.41 -7.98 -11.55
C ASN A 44 12.76 -7.81 -10.16
N ASN A 45 13.05 -8.73 -9.26
CA ASN A 45 12.63 -8.71 -7.86
C ASN A 45 13.57 -9.59 -7.04
N PHE A 46 13.49 -9.52 -5.70
CA PHE A 46 14.43 -10.24 -4.84
C PHE A 46 14.45 -11.77 -5.02
N THR A 47 13.39 -12.37 -5.59
CA THR A 47 13.32 -13.82 -5.82
C THR A 47 13.97 -14.26 -7.13
N GLY A 48 14.22 -13.34 -8.06
CA GLY A 48 14.67 -13.63 -9.41
C GLY A 48 13.67 -14.41 -10.28
N LYS A 49 12.42 -14.57 -9.82
CA LYS A 49 11.38 -15.39 -10.46
C LYS A 49 10.16 -14.55 -10.81
N VAL A 50 9.48 -14.95 -11.88
CA VAL A 50 8.12 -14.46 -12.20
C VAL A 50 7.13 -15.16 -11.27
N LEU A 51 6.41 -14.39 -10.47
CA LEU A 51 5.45 -14.89 -9.47
C LEU A 51 4.00 -14.53 -9.81
N TYR A 52 3.78 -13.45 -10.57
CA TYR A 52 2.47 -13.02 -11.03
C TYR A 52 2.30 -13.30 -12.53
N PRO A 53 1.11 -13.71 -12.98
CA PRO A 53 0.84 -13.98 -14.39
C PRO A 53 0.61 -12.72 -15.21
N THR A 54 0.32 -11.57 -14.58
CA THR A 54 0.04 -10.29 -15.24
C THR A 54 0.67 -9.13 -14.50
N ALA A 55 0.95 -8.04 -15.22
CA ALA A 55 1.43 -6.78 -14.65
C ALA A 55 0.28 -5.87 -14.16
N LYS A 56 -0.83 -6.45 -13.71
CA LYS A 56 -1.96 -5.70 -13.17
C LYS A 56 -1.85 -5.58 -11.65
N VAL A 57 -2.05 -4.37 -11.13
CA VAL A 57 -2.15 -4.14 -9.69
C VAL A 57 -3.61 -4.28 -9.24
N TYR A 58 -3.83 -5.10 -8.22
CA TYR A 58 -5.13 -5.26 -7.57
C TYR A 58 -5.09 -4.74 -6.14
N LEU A 59 -6.17 -4.12 -5.67
CA LEU A 59 -6.29 -3.60 -4.30
C LEU A 59 -7.74 -3.72 -3.83
N ARG A 60 -7.99 -3.65 -2.53
CA ARG A 60 -9.36 -3.38 -2.05
C ARG A 60 -9.83 -2.06 -2.64
N LYS A 61 -11.12 -1.97 -3.01
CA LYS A 61 -11.65 -0.77 -3.67
C LYS A 61 -11.36 0.52 -2.90
N VAL A 62 -11.62 0.52 -1.58
CA VAL A 62 -11.34 1.67 -0.71
C VAL A 62 -9.85 2.04 -0.66
N VAL A 63 -8.95 1.06 -0.80
CA VAL A 63 -7.49 1.29 -0.81
C VAL A 63 -7.10 1.93 -2.14
N ALA A 64 -7.59 1.40 -3.27
CA ALA A 64 -7.38 1.99 -4.60
C ALA A 64 -7.91 3.43 -4.71
N GLU A 65 -9.11 3.68 -4.19
CA GLU A 65 -9.72 5.02 -4.19
C GLU A 65 -8.90 6.02 -3.38
N ASN A 66 -8.32 5.61 -2.23
CA ASN A 66 -7.44 6.51 -1.46
C ASN A 66 -6.07 6.66 -2.10
N LEU A 67 -5.53 5.63 -2.75
CA LEU A 67 -4.28 5.74 -3.51
C LEU A 67 -4.42 6.73 -4.68
N SER A 68 -5.56 6.73 -5.38
CA SER A 68 -5.86 7.72 -6.42
C SER A 68 -5.90 9.15 -5.88
N LYS A 69 -6.38 9.35 -4.64
CA LYS A 69 -6.32 10.66 -3.97
C LYS A 69 -4.88 11.08 -3.67
N VAL A 70 -4.00 10.15 -3.26
CA VAL A 70 -2.57 10.43 -3.10
C VAL A 70 -1.98 10.88 -4.44
N ASN A 71 -2.21 10.12 -5.50
CA ASN A 71 -1.70 10.44 -6.84
C ASN A 71 -2.18 11.82 -7.34
N SER A 72 -3.47 12.11 -7.16
CA SER A 72 -4.07 13.41 -7.49
C SER A 72 -3.46 14.56 -6.68
N TYR A 73 -3.18 14.33 -5.39
CA TYR A 73 -2.53 15.31 -4.53
C TYR A 73 -1.08 15.57 -4.94
N LEU A 74 -0.32 14.52 -5.25
CA LEU A 74 1.05 14.64 -5.74
C LEU A 74 1.11 15.43 -7.05
N LEU A 75 0.21 15.13 -7.98
CA LEU A 75 0.16 15.81 -9.28
C LEU A 75 -0.14 17.30 -9.10
N LYS A 76 -1.12 17.62 -8.25
CA LYS A 76 -1.55 19.00 -8.03
C LYS A 76 -0.49 19.85 -7.30
N ASN A 77 0.21 19.30 -6.33
CA ASN A 77 1.04 20.09 -5.40
C ASN A 77 2.54 20.01 -5.70
N PHE A 78 2.99 18.95 -6.37
CA PHE A 78 4.41 18.71 -6.62
C PHE A 78 4.72 18.41 -8.10
N ASN A 79 3.69 18.31 -8.95
CA ASN A 79 3.83 17.83 -10.33
C ASN A 79 4.49 16.44 -10.41
N LEU A 80 4.22 15.60 -9.41
CA LEU A 80 4.69 14.22 -9.29
C LEU A 80 3.54 13.23 -9.42
N ARG A 81 3.84 11.97 -9.71
CA ARG A 81 2.86 10.87 -9.69
C ARG A 81 3.41 9.67 -8.94
N LEU A 82 2.52 8.72 -8.64
CA LEU A 82 2.92 7.42 -8.10
C LEU A 82 3.34 6.46 -9.22
N LYS A 83 4.39 5.67 -8.94
CA LYS A 83 4.65 4.38 -9.56
C LYS A 83 4.40 3.28 -8.53
N VAL A 84 3.65 2.25 -8.90
CA VAL A 84 3.31 1.12 -8.02
C VAL A 84 4.06 -0.14 -8.44
N PHE A 85 4.76 -0.76 -7.48
CA PHE A 85 5.52 -2.00 -7.66
C PHE A 85 4.72 -3.25 -7.27
N ASP A 86 3.93 -3.16 -6.19
CA ASP A 86 3.07 -4.25 -5.73
C ASP A 86 1.81 -3.71 -5.02
N GLY A 87 0.80 -4.57 -4.95
CA GLY A 87 -0.45 -4.32 -4.24
C GLY A 87 -0.95 -5.61 -3.59
N TYR A 88 -2.09 -6.11 -4.03
CA TYR A 88 -2.56 -7.42 -3.62
C TYR A 88 -1.61 -8.53 -4.06
N ARG A 89 -1.13 -9.30 -3.09
CA ARG A 89 -0.30 -10.49 -3.28
C ARG A 89 -1.07 -11.72 -2.82
N PRO A 90 -1.27 -12.76 -3.63
CA PRO A 90 -1.90 -14.00 -3.16
C PRO A 90 -1.11 -14.65 -2.02
N LEU A 91 -1.79 -15.25 -1.05
CA LEU A 91 -1.15 -15.94 0.07
C LEU A 91 -0.24 -17.08 -0.42
N SER A 92 -0.62 -17.76 -1.51
CA SER A 92 0.19 -18.75 -2.20
C SER A 92 1.52 -18.18 -2.73
N VAL A 93 1.54 -16.92 -3.21
CA VAL A 93 2.78 -16.23 -3.59
C VAL A 93 3.60 -15.85 -2.36
N GLN A 94 2.96 -15.37 -1.29
CA GLN A 94 3.64 -15.08 -0.01
C GLN A 94 4.37 -16.32 0.53
N LYS A 95 3.76 -17.50 0.44
CA LYS A 95 4.39 -18.78 0.81
C LYS A 95 5.63 -19.08 -0.03
N LYS A 96 5.59 -18.82 -1.34
CA LYS A 96 6.76 -18.98 -2.23
C LYS A 96 7.90 -18.02 -1.87
N MET A 97 7.57 -16.77 -1.58
CA MET A 97 8.53 -15.75 -1.11
C MET A 97 9.17 -16.16 0.21
N TRP A 98 8.37 -16.63 1.18
CA TRP A 98 8.85 -17.06 2.49
C TRP A 98 9.83 -18.23 2.42
N VAL A 99 9.65 -19.17 1.48
CA VAL A 99 10.62 -20.26 1.27
C VAL A 99 12.00 -19.73 0.86
N ILE A 100 12.04 -18.60 0.15
CA ILE A 100 13.29 -17.99 -0.34
C ILE A 100 13.94 -17.12 0.74
N LEU A 101 13.14 -16.30 1.42
CA LEU A 101 13.60 -15.39 2.46
C LEU A 101 12.67 -15.49 3.70
N PRO A 102 12.91 -16.44 4.62
CA PRO A 102 12.11 -16.61 5.83
C PRO A 102 12.51 -15.61 6.92
N ASN A 103 12.37 -14.32 6.63
CA ASN A 103 12.70 -13.22 7.54
C ASN A 103 11.49 -12.28 7.69
N GLU A 104 10.89 -12.23 8.89
CA GLU A 104 9.70 -11.39 9.15
C GLU A 104 9.97 -9.88 9.04
N ASP A 105 11.23 -9.43 9.01
CA ASP A 105 11.58 -8.02 8.79
C ASP A 105 11.25 -7.54 7.36
N TYR A 106 11.21 -8.46 6.39
CA TYR A 106 11.07 -8.17 4.95
C TYR A 106 9.96 -8.99 4.26
N VAL A 107 9.76 -10.23 4.71
CA VAL A 107 8.75 -11.14 4.16
C VAL A 107 7.89 -11.61 5.31
N ALA A 108 6.66 -11.10 5.40
CA ALA A 108 5.74 -11.49 6.46
C ALA A 108 5.51 -13.01 6.51
N ASN A 109 5.49 -13.58 7.72
CA ASN A 109 5.24 -15.00 7.93
C ASN A 109 3.84 -15.41 7.42
N PRO A 110 3.75 -16.32 6.45
CA PRO A 110 2.47 -16.68 5.82
C PRO A 110 1.49 -17.35 6.78
N ALA A 111 1.93 -17.88 7.93
CA ALA A 111 1.03 -18.38 8.96
C ALA A 111 0.16 -17.29 9.59
N LYS A 112 0.65 -16.04 9.62
CA LYS A 112 -0.08 -14.84 10.11
C LYS A 112 -0.73 -14.06 8.95
N GLY A 113 -0.25 -14.28 7.73
CA GLY A 113 -0.56 -13.49 6.54
C GLY A 113 0.11 -12.11 6.53
N SER A 114 0.00 -11.41 5.41
CA SER A 114 0.51 -10.05 5.24
C SER A 114 -0.60 -9.04 4.94
N ARG A 115 -0.27 -7.74 4.97
CA ARG A 115 -1.22 -6.70 4.53
C ARG A 115 -1.41 -6.71 3.01
N HIS A 116 -0.41 -7.13 2.24
CA HIS A 116 -0.57 -7.40 0.81
C HIS A 116 -1.58 -8.51 0.56
N ASN A 117 -1.58 -9.60 1.35
CA ASN A 117 -2.57 -10.67 1.18
C ASN A 117 -4.00 -10.24 1.55
N ARG A 118 -4.16 -9.10 2.22
CA ARG A 118 -5.47 -8.49 2.53
C ARG A 118 -5.91 -7.49 1.45
N GLY A 119 -5.06 -7.22 0.45
CA GLY A 119 -5.25 -6.16 -0.54
C GLY A 119 -5.20 -4.75 0.07
N ALA A 120 -4.46 -4.61 1.18
CA ALA A 120 -4.45 -3.44 2.04
C ALA A 120 -3.04 -2.89 2.32
N ALA A 121 -2.08 -3.23 1.47
CA ALA A 121 -0.77 -2.60 1.40
C ALA A 121 -0.42 -2.30 -0.06
N VAL A 122 0.48 -1.35 -0.25
CA VAL A 122 1.01 -0.93 -1.55
C VAL A 122 2.50 -0.63 -1.42
N ASP A 123 3.24 -0.99 -2.47
CA ASP A 123 4.65 -0.64 -2.62
C ASP A 123 4.79 0.39 -3.72
N VAL A 124 5.34 1.56 -3.42
CA VAL A 124 5.30 2.72 -4.33
C VAL A 124 6.60 3.52 -4.34
N ALA A 125 6.82 4.22 -5.46
CA ALA A 125 7.79 5.30 -5.62
C ALA A 125 7.15 6.55 -6.20
N LEU A 126 7.90 7.65 -6.20
CA LEU A 126 7.54 8.88 -6.89
C LEU A 126 8.16 8.89 -8.30
N ILE A 127 7.41 9.44 -9.25
CA ILE A 127 7.91 9.76 -10.59
C ILE A 127 7.66 11.23 -10.95
N ASP A 128 8.54 11.78 -11.77
CA ASP A 128 8.39 13.13 -12.33
C ASP A 128 7.40 13.16 -13.52
N SER A 129 7.24 14.35 -14.13
CA SER A 129 6.36 14.54 -15.29
C SER A 129 6.86 13.83 -16.56
N LEU A 130 8.13 13.46 -16.62
CA LEU A 130 8.73 12.70 -17.72
C LEU A 130 8.62 11.18 -17.49
N GLY A 131 8.19 10.76 -16.31
CA GLY A 131 8.08 9.36 -15.92
C GLY A 131 9.36 8.78 -15.30
N ASN A 132 10.37 9.61 -15.02
CA ASN A 132 11.57 9.16 -14.32
C ASN A 132 11.26 8.94 -12.85
N GLU A 133 11.76 7.85 -12.30
CA GLU A 133 11.70 7.59 -10.86
C GLU A 133 12.62 8.56 -10.11
N LEU A 134 12.10 9.15 -9.03
CA LEU A 134 12.91 9.99 -8.16
C LEU A 134 13.84 9.10 -7.35
N ASP A 135 15.06 9.59 -7.07
CA ASP A 135 16.00 8.85 -6.23
C ASP A 135 15.48 8.79 -4.78
N MET A 136 15.38 7.57 -4.28
CA MET A 136 14.92 7.24 -2.92
C MET A 136 16.05 6.63 -2.08
N GLY A 137 17.30 6.65 -2.56
CA GLY A 137 18.51 6.17 -1.89
C GLY A 137 18.80 4.69 -2.08
N THR A 138 17.78 3.89 -2.40
CA THR A 138 17.91 2.48 -2.80
C THR A 138 16.85 2.16 -3.84
N GLY A 139 16.99 1.01 -4.52
CA GLY A 139 15.89 0.43 -5.28
C GLY A 139 14.81 -0.18 -4.36
N PHE A 140 13.66 -0.50 -4.98
CA PHE A 140 12.67 -1.41 -4.40
C PHE A 140 13.28 -2.79 -4.11
N ASP A 141 12.77 -3.49 -3.09
CA ASP A 141 13.28 -4.78 -2.57
C ASP A 141 14.74 -4.73 -2.02
N ASP A 142 15.28 -3.53 -1.74
CA ASP A 142 16.58 -3.40 -1.06
C ASP A 142 16.43 -3.61 0.45
N PHE A 143 16.84 -4.77 0.95
CA PHE A 143 16.72 -5.14 2.37
C PHE A 143 17.91 -4.67 3.24
N SER A 144 18.63 -3.63 2.83
CA SER A 144 19.65 -2.99 3.66
C SER A 144 19.05 -1.95 4.60
N LYS A 145 19.81 -1.54 5.61
CA LYS A 145 19.40 -0.45 6.52
C LYS A 145 19.26 0.91 5.81
N ILE A 146 19.82 1.06 4.61
CA ILE A 146 19.69 2.27 3.80
C ILE A 146 18.21 2.48 3.42
N ALA A 147 17.48 1.39 3.20
CA ALA A 147 16.07 1.42 2.83
C ALA A 147 15.12 1.77 3.98
N TYR A 148 15.60 1.79 5.23
CA TYR A 148 14.74 2.04 6.39
C TYR A 148 14.16 3.45 6.32
N THR A 149 12.86 3.59 6.57
CA THR A 149 12.12 4.86 6.52
C THR A 149 12.73 5.92 7.43
N GLY A 150 13.30 5.52 8.56
CA GLY A 150 13.96 6.40 9.53
C GLY A 150 15.44 6.66 9.26
N ASN A 151 16.01 6.18 8.16
CA ASN A 151 17.40 6.47 7.83
C ASN A 151 17.54 7.92 7.35
N MET A 152 18.30 8.72 8.11
CA MET A 152 18.56 10.13 7.81
C MET A 152 19.96 10.38 7.24
N ASP A 153 20.80 9.34 7.14
CA ASP A 153 22.14 9.41 6.54
C ASP A 153 22.05 9.21 5.02
N LEU A 154 21.40 10.16 4.35
CA LEU A 154 21.13 10.17 2.91
C LEU A 154 21.28 11.58 2.33
N PRO A 155 21.51 11.71 1.01
CA PRO A 155 21.48 13.00 0.33
C PRO A 155 20.19 13.80 0.60
N ALA A 156 20.30 15.13 0.64
CA ALA A 156 19.20 16.01 1.05
C ALA A 156 17.98 15.94 0.11
N ASP A 157 18.21 15.75 -1.17
CA ASP A 157 17.18 15.52 -2.20
C ASP A 157 16.48 14.16 -1.99
N VAL A 158 17.21 13.10 -1.68
CA VAL A 158 16.64 11.79 -1.31
C VAL A 158 15.75 11.91 -0.07
N LEU A 159 16.21 12.61 0.96
CA LEU A 159 15.43 12.84 2.18
C LEU A 159 14.14 13.64 1.89
N LEU A 160 14.22 14.64 1.01
CA LEU A 160 13.07 15.42 0.57
C LEU A 160 12.07 14.53 -0.19
N ASN A 161 12.53 13.69 -1.11
CA ASN A 161 11.69 12.77 -1.87
C ASN A 161 10.95 11.78 -0.95
N ARG A 162 11.68 11.15 -0.02
CA ARG A 162 11.09 10.27 1.01
C ARG A 162 10.06 11.01 1.86
N LYS A 163 10.35 12.25 2.27
CA LYS A 163 9.40 13.09 3.02
C LYS A 163 8.13 13.37 2.23
N ILE A 164 8.24 13.78 0.97
CA ILE A 164 7.09 14.06 0.09
C ILE A 164 6.22 12.81 -0.06
N LEU A 165 6.84 11.64 -0.33
CA LEU A 165 6.12 10.38 -0.46
C LEU A 165 5.39 10.06 0.85
N HIS A 166 6.12 10.03 1.96
CA HIS A 166 5.57 9.64 3.25
C HIS A 166 4.42 10.57 3.70
N GLU A 167 4.59 11.88 3.63
CA GLU A 167 3.56 12.83 4.03
C GLU A 167 2.32 12.76 3.12
N SER A 168 2.52 12.56 1.81
CA SER A 168 1.42 12.41 0.86
C SER A 168 0.63 11.11 1.11
N MET A 169 1.32 9.99 1.35
CA MET A 169 0.70 8.72 1.70
C MET A 169 -0.06 8.82 3.04
N ALA A 170 0.59 9.34 4.08
CA ALA A 170 0.01 9.50 5.42
C ALA A 170 -1.27 10.35 5.41
N LYS A 171 -1.29 11.41 4.60
CA LYS A 171 -2.44 12.31 4.44
C LYS A 171 -3.72 11.58 4.00
N PHE A 172 -3.59 10.48 3.24
CA PHE A 172 -4.74 9.72 2.73
C PHE A 172 -4.86 8.32 3.34
N GLY A 173 -4.28 8.13 4.53
CA GLY A 173 -4.55 6.97 5.37
C GLY A 173 -3.62 5.79 5.13
N PHE A 174 -2.40 6.05 4.71
CA PHE A 174 -1.35 5.04 4.53
C PHE A 174 -0.21 5.27 5.52
N ASP A 175 0.12 4.27 6.34
CA ASP A 175 1.22 4.33 7.30
C ASP A 175 2.44 3.56 6.74
N PRO A 176 3.66 4.10 6.84
CA PRO A 176 4.84 3.37 6.40
C PRO A 176 5.20 2.26 7.38
N ILE A 177 6.13 1.40 6.99
CA ILE A 177 6.84 0.52 7.93
C ILE A 177 8.27 0.99 8.16
N LYS A 178 8.92 0.44 9.18
CA LYS A 178 10.25 0.87 9.61
C LYS A 178 11.34 0.49 8.61
N THR A 179 11.25 -0.69 8.03
CA THR A 179 12.32 -1.37 7.28
C THR A 179 12.37 -0.95 5.81
N GLU A 180 11.31 -0.36 5.27
CA GLU A 180 11.10 -0.19 3.83
C GLU A 180 10.48 1.17 3.53
N TRP A 181 11.19 2.04 2.79
CA TRP A 181 10.70 3.37 2.43
C TRP A 181 9.53 3.36 1.43
N TRP A 182 9.38 2.26 0.68
CA TRP A 182 8.39 2.12 -0.39
C TRP A 182 7.05 1.53 0.10
N HIS A 183 7.06 0.81 1.24
CA HIS A 183 5.91 0.03 1.71
C HIS A 183 4.99 0.87 2.57
N PHE A 184 3.69 0.79 2.28
CA PHE A 184 2.65 1.44 3.08
C PHE A 184 1.44 0.55 3.36
N ASP A 185 1.06 0.48 4.63
CA ASP A 185 -0.15 -0.18 5.12
C ASP A 185 -1.33 0.79 5.10
N PHE A 186 -2.49 0.37 4.58
CA PHE A 186 -3.72 1.16 4.67
C PHE A 186 -4.30 1.10 6.09
N LYS A 187 -4.70 2.25 6.66
CA LYS A 187 -5.28 2.33 8.01
C LYS A 187 -6.52 1.45 8.13
N GLY A 188 -6.56 0.67 9.21
CA GLY A 188 -7.63 -0.30 9.46
C GLY A 188 -7.52 -1.58 8.63
N TRP A 189 -6.35 -1.88 8.04
CA TRP A 189 -6.10 -3.11 7.27
C TRP A 189 -6.53 -4.40 7.98
N SER A 190 -6.50 -4.41 9.32
CA SER A 190 -6.80 -5.60 10.13
C SER A 190 -8.25 -6.09 10.00
N ARG A 191 -9.17 -5.21 9.57
CA ARG A 191 -10.57 -5.57 9.32
C ARG A 191 -10.78 -6.41 8.05
N PHE A 192 -9.83 -6.39 7.12
CA PHE A 192 -9.95 -7.10 5.85
C PHE A 192 -9.51 -8.54 5.98
N SER A 193 -10.25 -9.46 5.36
CA SER A 193 -9.90 -10.88 5.28
C SER A 193 -8.59 -11.08 4.50
N ILE A 194 -7.83 -12.12 4.88
CA ILE A 194 -6.71 -12.62 4.06
C ILE A 194 -7.31 -13.33 2.84
N LEU A 195 -6.75 -13.06 1.66
CA LEU A 195 -7.17 -13.64 0.40
C LEU A 195 -6.07 -14.51 -0.23
N ASP A 196 -6.49 -15.55 -0.94
CA ASP A 196 -5.63 -16.36 -1.83
C ASP A 196 -6.30 -16.52 -3.20
N VAL A 197 -6.78 -15.41 -3.74
CA VAL A 197 -7.43 -15.32 -5.05
C VAL A 197 -6.34 -15.18 -6.11
N GLU A 198 -6.46 -15.95 -7.19
CA GLU A 198 -5.54 -15.85 -8.32
C GLU A 198 -5.67 -14.51 -9.05
N ILE A 199 -4.53 -13.91 -9.39
CA ILE A 199 -4.45 -12.71 -10.24
C ILE A 199 -4.70 -13.11 -11.70
N LYS A 200 -5.53 -12.36 -12.42
CA LYS A 200 -5.91 -12.64 -13.82
C LYS A 200 -5.59 -11.48 -14.77
#